data_AF-A0AAX3NBU7-F1
#
_entry.id   AF-A0AAX3NBU7-F1
#
_cell.length_a   1.000
_cell.length_b   1.000
_cell.length_c   1.000
_cell.angle_alpha   90.00
_cell.angle_beta   90.00
_cell.angle_gamma   90.00
#
_symmetry.space_group_name_H-M   'P 1'
#
loop_
_entity.id
_entity.type
_entity.pdbx_description
1 polymer ?
#
loop_
_entity_poly.entity_id
_entity_poly.type
_entity_poly.pdbx_seq_one_letter_code
_entity_poly.pdbx_strand_id
1 'polypeptide(L)'
;MEKEFEISAGEYLKQIIRYIQERLSSAVVEECIDIGYTVRHGQKIVSSITLKIVDKSFRDYENTNYVIRIQETVYPRTKSSIITKKYSYEIRNIENIRDFVRFDYKPYDNFPHFHINSDEETWGNHLVYPESTNIKLECLNCFKAINIFNAFVAHPNEHILDQSKNERYIQYL
;
A
#
# COMPACT_ATOMS: atom_id res chain seq x y z
N MET A 1 6.85 14.49 11.72
CA MET A 1 6.13 14.59 10.43
C MET A 1 5.26 13.36 10.27
N GLU A 2 4.00 13.56 9.95
CA GLU A 2 2.97 12.55 9.74
C GLU A 2 2.39 12.79 8.34
N LYS A 3 1.88 11.74 7.68
CA LYS A 3 1.17 11.89 6.42
C LYS A 3 -0.32 11.90 6.71
N GLU A 4 -1.02 12.91 6.23
CA GLU A 4 -2.46 13.06 6.38
C GLU A 4 -3.18 12.59 5.11
N PHE A 5 -4.30 11.90 5.31
CA PHE A 5 -5.23 11.53 4.25
C PHE A 5 -6.58 12.19 4.55
N GLU A 6 -7.13 12.88 3.55
CA GLU A 6 -8.45 13.53 3.63
C GLU A 6 -9.59 12.51 3.49
N ILE A 7 -9.62 11.56 4.42
CA ILE A 7 -10.65 10.52 4.54
C ILE A 7 -10.95 10.28 6.01
N SER A 8 -12.22 10.13 6.36
CA SER A 8 -12.60 9.75 7.73
C SER A 8 -12.20 8.31 8.04
N ALA A 9 -11.99 7.99 9.32
CA ALA A 9 -11.67 6.61 9.72
C ALA A 9 -12.76 5.60 9.32
N GLY A 10 -14.04 5.99 9.37
CA GLY A 10 -15.16 5.13 8.96
C GLY A 10 -15.17 4.87 7.46
N GLU A 11 -14.94 5.89 6.64
CA GLU A 11 -14.87 5.73 5.19
C GLU A 11 -13.62 4.96 4.77
N TYR A 12 -12.48 5.19 5.43
CA TYR A 12 -11.27 4.40 5.23
C TYR A 12 -11.51 2.91 5.51
N LEU A 13 -12.13 2.59 6.65
CA LEU A 13 -12.46 1.22 7.01
C LEU A 13 -13.39 0.57 5.99
N LYS A 14 -14.44 1.27 5.58
CA LYS A 14 -15.39 0.79 4.56
C LYS A 14 -14.68 0.50 3.24
N GLN A 15 -13.82 1.40 2.78
CA GLN A 15 -13.09 1.23 1.52
C GLN A 15 -12.09 0.08 1.60
N ILE A 16 -11.31 -0.06 2.68
CA ILE A 16 -10.32 -1.13 2.75
C ILE A 16 -10.97 -2.51 2.87
N ILE A 17 -12.08 -2.63 3.59
CA ILE A 17 -12.88 -3.87 3.64
C ILE A 17 -13.32 -4.25 2.23
N ARG A 18 -13.89 -3.29 1.49
CA ARG A 18 -14.30 -3.51 0.10
C ARG A 18 -13.12 -3.96 -0.77
N TYR A 19 -11.99 -3.28 -0.70
CA TYR A 19 -10.80 -3.62 -1.49
C TYR A 19 -10.28 -5.03 -1.16
N ILE A 20 -10.21 -5.42 0.11
CA ILE A 20 -9.83 -6.78 0.51
C ILE A 20 -10.80 -7.79 -0.09
N GLN A 21 -12.10 -7.54 0.03
CA GLN A 21 -13.15 -8.45 -0.44
C GLN A 21 -13.28 -8.52 -1.96
N GLU A 22 -12.91 -7.49 -2.70
CA GLU A 22 -13.04 -7.43 -4.16
C GLU A 22 -11.73 -7.79 -4.88
N ARG A 23 -10.57 -7.48 -4.30
CA ARG A 23 -9.27 -7.58 -4.98
C ARG A 23 -8.39 -8.70 -4.48
N LEU A 24 -8.62 -9.23 -3.29
CA LEU A 24 -7.77 -10.28 -2.71
C LEU A 24 -8.48 -11.64 -2.73
N SER A 25 -7.73 -12.67 -3.10
CA SER A 25 -8.22 -14.04 -3.12
C SER A 25 -8.20 -14.61 -1.70
N SER A 26 -9.31 -15.23 -1.30
CA SER A 26 -9.46 -15.93 -0.01
C SER A 26 -9.01 -15.12 1.22
N ALA A 27 -9.08 -13.78 1.15
CA ALA A 27 -8.68 -12.93 2.26
C ALA A 27 -9.83 -12.80 3.28
N VAL A 28 -9.56 -13.16 4.52
CA VAL A 28 -10.46 -12.94 5.66
C VAL A 28 -10.17 -11.55 6.21
N VAL A 29 -11.20 -10.69 6.25
CA VAL A 29 -11.05 -9.27 6.60
C VAL A 29 -10.50 -9.11 8.02
N GLU A 30 -10.96 -9.95 8.94
CA GLU A 30 -10.59 -9.98 10.35
C GLU A 30 -9.12 -10.36 10.57
N GLU A 31 -8.49 -11.06 9.63
CA GLU A 31 -7.04 -11.34 9.65
C GLU A 31 -6.22 -10.15 9.14
N CYS A 32 -6.82 -9.32 8.29
CA CYS A 32 -6.14 -8.24 7.59
C CYS A 32 -6.22 -6.89 8.32
N ILE A 33 -7.19 -6.72 9.22
CA ILE A 33 -7.48 -5.44 9.88
C ILE A 33 -7.64 -5.62 11.39
N ASP A 34 -6.91 -4.83 12.15
CA ASP A 34 -7.10 -4.67 13.60
C ASP A 34 -7.61 -3.26 13.91
N ILE A 35 -8.68 -3.16 14.70
CA ILE A 35 -9.33 -1.88 15.03
C ILE A 35 -9.13 -1.60 16.51
N GLY A 36 -8.33 -0.58 16.81
CA GLY A 36 -8.18 -0.05 18.15
C GLY A 36 -9.37 0.82 18.52
N TYR A 37 -9.84 0.69 19.76
CA TYR A 37 -10.90 1.53 20.30
C TYR A 37 -10.47 2.19 21.60
N THR A 38 -11.02 3.38 21.85
CA THR A 38 -10.93 4.08 23.13
C THR A 38 -12.31 4.52 23.59
N VAL A 39 -12.45 4.90 24.86
CA VAL A 39 -13.71 5.41 25.41
C VAL A 39 -13.56 6.91 25.63
N ARG A 40 -14.45 7.70 25.00
CA ARG A 40 -14.54 9.15 25.20
C ARG A 40 -15.97 9.51 25.58
N HIS A 41 -16.13 10.14 26.75
CA HIS A 41 -17.45 10.47 27.30
C HIS A 41 -18.42 9.27 27.35
N GLY A 42 -17.92 8.08 27.72
CA GLY A 42 -18.71 6.85 27.79
C GLY A 42 -19.00 6.18 26.44
N GLN A 43 -18.58 6.77 25.31
CA GLN A 43 -18.77 6.18 23.98
C GLN A 43 -17.48 5.51 23.49
N LYS A 44 -17.62 4.28 22.98
CA LYS A 44 -16.54 3.56 22.30
C LYS A 44 -16.33 4.17 20.92
N ILE A 45 -15.15 4.74 20.69
CA ILE A 45 -14.76 5.37 19.43
C ILE A 45 -13.51 4.68 18.88
N VAL A 46 -13.36 4.66 17.55
CA VAL A 46 -12.15 4.15 16.90
C VAL A 46 -10.97 5.05 17.27
N SER A 47 -9.88 4.47 17.76
CA SER A 47 -8.62 5.16 18.08
C SER A 47 -7.52 4.90 17.06
N SER A 48 -7.57 3.75 16.38
CA SER A 48 -6.62 3.37 15.34
C SER A 48 -7.21 2.29 14.44
N ILE A 49 -6.71 2.21 13.21
CA ILE A 49 -6.97 1.11 12.29
C ILE A 49 -5.61 0.64 11.80
N THR A 50 -5.31 -0.65 12.00
CA THR A 50 -4.05 -1.25 11.57
C THR A 50 -4.31 -2.25 10.47
N LEU A 51 -3.70 -2.03 9.31
CA LEU A 51 -3.67 -2.98 8.21
C LEU A 51 -2.47 -3.92 8.36
N LYS A 52 -2.73 -5.22 8.28
CA LYS A 52 -1.75 -6.32 8.31
C LYS A 52 -2.10 -7.35 7.24
N ILE A 53 -2.04 -6.94 5.97
CA ILE A 53 -2.21 -7.87 4.86
C ILE A 53 -0.86 -8.53 4.63
N VAL A 54 -0.80 -9.86 4.74
CA VAL A 54 0.43 -10.64 4.59
C VAL A 54 0.22 -11.70 3.53
N ASP A 55 1.01 -11.60 2.47
CA ASP A 55 1.17 -12.58 1.40
C ASP A 55 -0.18 -13.10 0.84
N LYS A 56 -1.11 -12.18 0.58
CA LYS A 56 -2.41 -12.50 -0.03
C LYS A 56 -2.27 -12.45 -1.56
N SER A 57 -2.82 -13.43 -2.26
CA SER A 57 -2.91 -13.42 -3.73
C SER A 57 -3.99 -12.46 -4.21
N PHE A 58 -3.87 -12.03 -5.46
CA PHE A 58 -4.87 -11.21 -6.13
C PHE A 58 -6.02 -12.08 -6.65
N ARG A 59 -7.25 -11.61 -6.46
CA ARG A 59 -8.44 -12.25 -7.04
C ARG A 59 -8.37 -12.15 -8.57
N ASP A 60 -8.76 -13.23 -9.24
CA ASP A 60 -8.73 -13.39 -10.70
C ASP A 60 -7.30 -13.49 -11.30
N TYR A 61 -6.27 -13.51 -10.44
CA TYR A 61 -4.85 -13.58 -10.82
C TYR A 61 -4.07 -14.52 -9.89
N GLU A 62 -4.73 -15.53 -9.32
CA GLU A 62 -4.15 -16.45 -8.33
C GLU A 62 -2.98 -17.28 -8.89
N ASN A 63 -2.89 -17.40 -10.20
CA ASN A 63 -1.83 -18.10 -10.93
C ASN A 63 -0.58 -17.23 -11.20
N THR A 64 -0.58 -15.95 -10.85
CA THR A 64 0.51 -15.02 -11.25
C THR A 64 1.76 -15.09 -10.38
N ASN A 65 1.81 -15.98 -9.38
CA ASN A 65 2.89 -16.07 -8.39
C ASN A 65 3.17 -14.77 -7.61
N TYR A 66 2.39 -13.71 -7.81
CA TYR A 66 2.50 -12.48 -7.06
C TYR A 66 1.61 -12.49 -5.82
N VAL A 67 2.14 -11.95 -4.74
CA VAL A 67 1.42 -11.69 -3.50
C VAL A 67 1.60 -10.26 -3.06
N ILE A 68 0.61 -9.75 -2.33
CA ILE A 68 0.60 -8.41 -1.75
C ILE A 68 0.87 -8.46 -0.24
N ARG A 69 1.59 -7.45 0.24
CA ARG A 69 1.77 -7.18 1.67
C ARG A 69 1.54 -5.70 1.93
N ILE A 70 0.61 -5.38 2.83
CA ILE A 70 0.28 -4.00 3.24
C ILE A 70 0.42 -3.91 4.74
N GLN A 71 1.26 -2.98 5.19
CA GLN A 71 1.43 -2.63 6.59
C GLN A 71 1.24 -1.13 6.77
N GLU A 72 0.20 -0.75 7.52
CA GLU A 72 -0.08 0.65 7.85
C GLU A 72 -0.84 0.71 9.17
N THR A 73 -0.60 1.75 9.98
CA THR A 73 -1.50 2.11 11.06
C THR A 73 -1.94 3.55 10.89
N VAL A 74 -3.24 3.75 10.78
CA VAL A 74 -3.85 5.08 10.71
C VAL A 74 -4.54 5.45 12.01
N TYR A 75 -4.54 6.74 12.32
CA TYR A 75 -5.16 7.32 13.50
C TYR A 75 -6.12 8.42 13.08
N PRO A 76 -7.35 8.47 13.63
CA PRO A 76 -8.23 9.61 13.41
C PRO A 76 -7.58 10.91 13.91
N ARG A 77 -7.51 11.93 13.03
CA ARG A 77 -7.02 13.27 13.39
C ARG A 77 -8.17 14.26 13.51
N THR A 78 -9.06 14.24 12.54
CA THR A 78 -10.30 15.01 12.53
C THR A 78 -11.49 14.11 12.20
N LYS A 79 -12.69 14.68 12.06
CA LYS A 79 -13.86 13.92 11.58
C LYS A 79 -13.73 13.47 10.11
N SER A 80 -12.90 14.16 9.33
CA SER A 80 -12.75 13.96 7.89
C SER A 80 -11.33 13.59 7.46
N SER A 81 -10.42 13.39 8.41
CA SER A 81 -9.04 13.02 8.10
C SER A 81 -8.44 12.05 9.10
N ILE A 82 -7.53 11.23 8.58
CA ILE A 82 -6.70 10.29 9.32
C ILE A 82 -5.23 10.62 9.04
N ILE A 83 -4.36 10.19 9.94
CA ILE A 83 -2.91 10.29 9.76
C ILE A 83 -2.25 8.94 9.88
N THR A 84 -1.14 8.77 9.17
CA THR A 84 -0.20 7.67 9.33
C THR A 84 1.19 8.19 9.68
N LYS A 85 1.91 7.44 10.50
CA LYS A 85 3.31 7.74 10.86
C LYS A 85 4.30 7.03 9.94
N LYS A 86 3.90 5.87 9.40
CA LYS A 86 4.68 5.04 8.49
C LYS A 86 3.78 4.07 7.76
N TYR A 87 4.15 3.69 6.55
CA TYR A 87 3.53 2.58 5.84
C TYR A 87 4.57 1.83 5.02
N SER A 88 4.21 0.60 4.65
CA SER A 88 4.94 -0.22 3.69
C SER A 88 3.96 -1.01 2.83
N TYR A 89 3.99 -0.80 1.52
CA TYR A 89 3.11 -1.45 0.55
C TYR A 89 3.95 -2.20 -0.47
N GLU A 90 3.85 -3.52 -0.49
CA GLU A 90 4.71 -4.39 -1.28
C GLU A 90 3.89 -5.30 -2.19
N ILE A 91 4.36 -5.46 -3.41
CA ILE A 91 4.05 -6.59 -4.29
C ILE A 91 5.35 -7.35 -4.54
N ARG A 92 5.29 -8.67 -4.49
CA ARG A 92 6.46 -9.52 -4.76
C ARG A 92 6.06 -10.83 -5.42
N ASN A 93 6.92 -11.32 -6.29
CA ASN A 93 6.84 -12.67 -6.82
C ASN A 93 7.34 -13.67 -5.75
N ILE A 94 6.64 -14.78 -5.56
CA ILE A 94 7.02 -15.81 -4.57
C ILE A 94 8.12 -16.76 -5.07
N GLU A 95 8.31 -16.85 -6.39
CA GLU A 95 9.33 -17.69 -7.03
C GLU A 95 10.59 -16.90 -7.40
N ASN A 96 10.45 -15.60 -7.69
CA ASN A 96 11.57 -14.71 -8.00
C ASN A 96 11.71 -13.60 -6.95
N ILE A 97 12.66 -13.78 -6.03
CA ILE A 97 12.90 -12.81 -4.94
C ILE A 97 13.35 -11.42 -5.42
N ARG A 98 13.84 -11.30 -6.65
CA ARG A 98 14.27 -10.02 -7.24
C ARG A 98 13.11 -9.25 -7.88
N ASP A 99 11.99 -9.91 -8.11
CA ASP A 99 10.82 -9.32 -8.73
C ASP A 99 9.84 -8.84 -7.66
N PHE A 100 10.13 -7.64 -7.16
CA PHE A 100 9.30 -6.96 -6.17
C PHE A 100 9.37 -5.45 -6.33
N VAL A 101 8.32 -4.78 -5.86
CA VAL A 101 8.27 -3.33 -5.71
C VAL A 101 7.60 -3.04 -4.38
N ARG A 102 8.23 -2.17 -3.58
CA ARG A 102 7.69 -1.72 -2.30
C ARG A 102 7.74 -0.22 -2.16
N PHE A 103 6.60 0.37 -1.79
CA PHE A 103 6.48 1.78 -1.48
C PHE A 103 6.48 1.98 0.03
N ASP A 104 7.45 2.74 0.52
CA ASP A 104 7.64 3.02 1.94
C ASP A 104 7.42 4.50 2.24
N TYR A 105 6.76 4.77 3.37
CA TYR A 105 6.79 6.07 4.03
C TYR A 105 7.45 5.94 5.39
N LYS A 106 8.54 6.67 5.60
CA LYS A 106 9.38 6.67 6.80
C LYS A 106 9.83 5.25 7.21
N PRO A 107 10.55 4.53 6.35
CA PRO A 107 11.06 3.21 6.70
C PRO A 107 12.10 3.30 7.83
N TYR A 108 12.99 4.29 7.77
CA TYR A 108 14.08 4.53 8.73
C TYR A 108 14.44 6.03 8.81
N ASP A 109 15.10 6.46 9.89
CA ASP A 109 15.45 7.87 10.11
C ASP A 109 16.50 8.42 9.14
N ASN A 110 17.33 7.56 8.55
CA ASN A 110 18.44 7.95 7.67
C ASN A 110 18.06 8.01 6.18
N PHE A 111 16.79 7.80 5.84
CA PHE A 111 16.30 7.67 4.46
C PHE A 111 15.31 8.79 4.14
N PRO A 112 15.12 9.15 2.85
CA PRO A 112 14.03 10.02 2.45
C PRO A 112 12.69 9.51 2.99
N HIS A 113 11.79 10.44 3.32
CA HIS A 113 10.50 10.04 3.89
C HIS A 113 9.69 9.16 2.94
N PHE A 114 9.80 9.36 1.63
CA PHE A 114 9.17 8.53 0.62
C PHE A 114 10.24 7.75 -0.12
N HIS A 115 10.02 6.46 -0.29
CA HIS A 115 11.03 5.54 -0.78
C HIS A 115 10.39 4.43 -1.60
N ILE A 116 11.07 4.03 -2.68
CA ILE A 116 10.74 2.82 -3.44
C ILE A 116 11.88 1.83 -3.21
N ASN A 117 11.53 0.62 -2.80
CA ASN A 117 12.45 -0.49 -2.71
C ASN A 117 12.14 -1.51 -3.81
N SER A 118 13.18 -1.97 -4.50
CA SER A 118 13.15 -2.92 -5.61
C SER A 118 14.55 -3.50 -5.80
N ASP A 119 14.71 -4.47 -6.70
CA ASP A 119 16.03 -5.00 -7.06
C ASP A 119 16.95 -3.91 -7.61
N GLU A 120 18.06 -3.65 -6.92
CA GLU A 120 19.00 -2.58 -7.25
C GLU A 120 19.76 -2.83 -8.55
N GLU A 121 20.07 -4.11 -8.85
CA GLU A 121 20.78 -4.48 -10.09
C GLU A 121 19.94 -4.10 -11.32
N THR A 122 18.62 -4.23 -11.23
CA THR A 122 17.69 -3.96 -12.33
C THR A 122 17.22 -2.51 -12.36
N TRP A 123 16.86 -1.93 -11.21
CA TRP A 123 16.13 -0.66 -11.12
C TRP A 123 16.94 0.49 -10.52
N GLY A 124 18.18 0.23 -10.10
CA GLY A 124 19.06 1.23 -9.50
C GLY A 124 18.83 1.43 -8.00
N ASN A 125 19.54 2.41 -7.45
CA ASN A 125 19.65 2.59 -6.01
C ASN A 125 18.29 2.94 -5.36
N HIS A 126 17.81 2.05 -4.47
CA HIS A 126 16.60 2.21 -3.68
C HIS A 126 16.57 3.54 -2.90
N LEU A 127 17.73 4.06 -2.45
CA LEU A 127 17.84 5.26 -1.61
C LEU A 127 17.39 6.58 -2.25
N VAL A 128 17.19 6.60 -3.56
CA VAL A 128 16.72 7.75 -4.32
C VAL A 128 15.47 7.31 -5.07
N TYR A 129 14.51 8.22 -5.31
CA TYR A 129 13.48 7.96 -6.31
C TYR A 129 14.16 7.38 -7.57
N PRO A 130 13.82 6.17 -8.05
CA PRO A 130 14.46 5.63 -9.23
C PRO A 130 14.30 6.66 -10.36
N GLU A 131 15.39 7.08 -10.99
CA GLU A 131 15.30 7.98 -12.16
C GLU A 131 14.44 7.35 -13.27
N SER A 132 14.26 6.03 -13.23
CA SER A 132 13.44 5.26 -14.14
C SER A 132 11.94 5.37 -13.89
N THR A 133 11.45 6.07 -12.86
CA THR A 133 10.01 6.16 -12.56
C THR A 133 9.51 7.59 -12.34
N ASN A 134 8.28 7.84 -12.77
CA ASN A 134 7.52 9.08 -12.61
C ASN A 134 6.40 8.96 -11.55
N ILE A 135 6.39 7.88 -10.77
CA ILE A 135 5.44 7.65 -9.66
C ILE A 135 5.63 8.74 -8.59
N LYS A 136 4.55 9.46 -8.22
CA LYS A 136 4.56 10.47 -7.15
C LYS A 136 4.10 9.84 -5.82
N LEU A 137 5.04 9.45 -4.95
CA LEU A 137 4.71 8.75 -3.69
C LEU A 137 4.00 9.65 -2.67
N GLU A 138 4.11 10.97 -2.82
CA GLU A 138 3.37 11.95 -2.01
C GLU A 138 1.86 11.82 -2.22
N CYS A 139 1.41 11.32 -3.37
CA CYS A 139 0.00 11.07 -3.65
C CYS A 139 -0.47 9.68 -3.20
N LEU A 140 0.45 8.79 -2.80
CA LEU A 140 0.16 7.38 -2.54
C LEU A 140 -0.59 7.17 -1.22
N ASN A 141 -1.56 6.25 -1.25
CA ASN A 141 -2.19 5.63 -0.09
C ASN A 141 -2.41 4.13 -0.37
N CYS A 142 -2.86 3.36 0.62
CA CYS A 142 -3.02 1.91 0.47
C CYS A 142 -3.98 1.53 -0.67
N PHE A 143 -5.07 2.29 -0.90
CA PHE A 143 -6.02 2.03 -1.99
C PHE A 143 -5.37 2.17 -3.36
N LYS A 144 -4.60 3.25 -3.55
CA LYS A 144 -3.85 3.50 -4.79
C LYS A 144 -2.80 2.42 -5.01
N ALA A 145 -2.08 2.01 -3.96
CA ALA A 145 -1.11 0.92 -4.04
C ALA A 145 -1.77 -0.40 -4.47
N ILE A 146 -2.90 -0.77 -3.87
CA ILE A 146 -3.64 -1.99 -4.26
C ILE A 146 -4.07 -1.91 -5.74
N ASN A 147 -4.56 -0.76 -6.22
CA ASN A 147 -4.92 -0.60 -7.62
C ASN A 147 -3.73 -0.73 -8.57
N ILE A 148 -2.59 -0.10 -8.24
CA ILE A 148 -1.35 -0.21 -9.01
C ILE A 148 -0.91 -1.67 -9.08
N PHE A 149 -0.88 -2.37 -7.95
CA PHE A 149 -0.46 -3.77 -7.89
C PHE A 149 -1.43 -4.70 -8.64
N ASN A 150 -2.74 -4.47 -8.51
CA ASN A 150 -3.75 -5.22 -9.26
C ASN A 150 -3.65 -4.96 -10.77
N ALA A 151 -3.28 -3.76 -11.19
CA ALA A 151 -3.06 -3.45 -12.60
C ALA A 151 -1.78 -4.11 -13.13
N PHE A 152 -0.74 -4.18 -12.30
CA PHE A 152 0.54 -4.81 -12.64
C PHE A 152 0.41 -6.32 -12.82
N VAL A 153 -0.28 -7.03 -11.92
CA VAL A 153 -0.49 -8.49 -12.10
C VAL A 153 -1.31 -8.83 -13.35
N ALA A 154 -2.15 -7.89 -13.82
CA ALA A 154 -2.86 -8.03 -15.08
C ALA A 154 -1.98 -7.77 -16.32
N HIS A 155 -0.86 -7.05 -16.16
CA HIS A 155 0.05 -6.63 -17.23
C HIS A 155 1.52 -6.69 -16.79
N PRO A 156 2.06 -7.87 -16.40
CA PRO A 156 3.38 -7.97 -15.76
C PRO A 156 4.55 -7.51 -16.66
N ASN A 157 4.34 -7.47 -17.98
CA ASN A 157 5.34 -6.96 -18.94
C ASN A 157 5.47 -5.41 -18.93
N GLU A 158 4.52 -4.70 -18.33
CA GLU A 158 4.55 -3.26 -18.11
C GLU A 158 5.02 -3.01 -16.67
N HIS A 159 6.32 -3.03 -16.41
CA HIS A 159 6.80 -2.94 -15.01
C HIS A 159 6.48 -1.57 -14.38
N ILE A 160 6.14 -1.56 -13.07
CA ILE A 160 5.72 -0.36 -12.32
C ILE A 160 6.78 0.76 -12.38
N LEU A 161 8.05 0.35 -12.40
CA LEU A 161 9.21 1.25 -12.37
C LEU A 161 9.79 1.57 -13.75
N ASP A 162 9.17 1.12 -14.85
CA ASP A 162 9.58 1.47 -16.21
C ASP A 162 8.80 2.70 -16.71
N GLN A 163 9.37 3.89 -16.59
CA GLN A 163 8.74 5.15 -17.00
C GLN A 163 8.27 5.16 -18.46
N SER A 164 8.84 4.33 -19.34
CA SER A 164 8.40 4.25 -20.74
C SER A 164 7.10 3.47 -20.92
N LYS A 165 6.68 2.69 -19.91
CA LYS A 165 5.53 1.77 -19.97
C LYS A 165 4.58 1.88 -18.78
N ASN A 166 4.87 2.71 -17.79
CA ASN A 166 4.14 2.75 -16.51
C ASN A 166 2.93 3.71 -16.49
N GLU A 167 2.51 4.26 -17.63
CA GLU A 167 1.40 5.22 -17.74
C GLU A 167 0.11 4.71 -17.07
N ARG A 168 -0.15 3.39 -17.18
CA ARG A 168 -1.29 2.71 -16.54
C ARG A 168 -1.31 2.85 -15.02
N TYR A 169 -0.16 3.02 -14.37
CA TYR A 169 -0.09 3.12 -12.91
C TYR A 169 -0.23 4.57 -12.44
N ILE A 170 0.19 5.52 -13.28
CA ILE A 170 0.14 6.95 -12.99
C ILE A 170 -1.30 7.47 -12.89
N GLN A 171 -2.24 6.90 -13.64
CA GLN A 171 -3.66 7.28 -13.55
C GLN A 171 -4.28 7.08 -12.15
N TYR A 172 -3.65 6.28 -11.28
CA TYR A 172 -4.13 6.05 -9.92
C TYR A 172 -3.56 7.04 -8.89
N LEU A 173 -2.58 7.88 -9.27
CA LEU A 173 -1.87 8.79 -8.37
C LEU A 173 -2.42 10.22 -8.46
#